data_AF-A0A2L2Z2Y2-F1
#
_entry.id   AF-A0A2L2Z2Y2-F1
#
_cell.length_a   1.000
_cell.length_b   1.000
_cell.length_c   1.000
_cell.angle_alpha   90.00
_cell.angle_beta   90.00
_cell.angle_gamma   90.00
#
_symmetry.space_group_name_H-M   'P 1'
#
loop_
_entity.id
_entity.type
_entity.pdbx_description
1 polymer ?
#
loop_
_entity_poly.entity_id
_entity_poly.type
_entity_poly.pdbx_seq_one_letter_code
_entity_poly.pdbx_strand_id
1 'polypeptide(L)'
;LKPDDICVSVLSINWGKKDKNPVDSVHFYSKNLVLTKNFFETSALLPKSFEEIQAHVICRRNDPFAIQVARRCLDKFFNFFHANGNGK
;
A
#
# COMPACT_ATOMS: atom_id res chain seq x y z
N LEU A 1 -3.67 16.44 -21.95
CA LEU A 1 -2.86 16.63 -20.72
C LEU A 1 -1.41 16.67 -21.14
N LYS A 2 -0.65 17.62 -20.62
CA LYS A 2 0.80 17.64 -20.70
C LYS A 2 1.38 16.88 -19.51
N PRO A 3 2.64 16.41 -19.55
CA PRO A 3 3.28 15.76 -18.41
C PRO A 3 3.16 16.57 -17.10
N ASP A 4 3.34 17.89 -17.18
CA ASP A 4 3.25 18.78 -16.03
C ASP A 4 1.82 18.96 -15.48
N ASP A 5 0.78 18.49 -16.18
CA ASP A 5 -0.58 18.50 -15.65
C ASP A 5 -0.80 17.37 -14.62
N ILE A 6 0.08 16.37 -14.57
CA ILE A 6 -0.04 15.19 -13.70
C ILE A 6 1.09 15.16 -12.68
N CYS A 7 0.74 14.84 -11.44
CA CYS A 7 1.67 14.54 -10.37
C CYS A 7 1.38 13.13 -9.86
N VAL A 8 2.41 12.31 -9.68
CA VAL A 8 2.29 11.00 -9.05
C VAL A 8 2.97 11.07 -7.70
N SER A 9 2.21 10.85 -6.63
CA SER A 9 2.72 10.73 -5.27
C SER A 9 2.69 9.27 -4.86
N VAL A 10 3.82 8.74 -4.38
CA VAL A 10 3.94 7.35 -3.93
C VAL A 10 4.22 7.35 -2.44
N LEU A 11 3.37 6.69 -1.67
CA LEU A 11 3.48 6.56 -0.22
C LEU A 11 3.68 5.08 0.14
N SER A 12 4.69 4.79 0.97
CA SER A 12 4.79 3.49 1.67
C SER A 12 4.07 3.62 2.99
N ILE A 13 3.05 2.77 3.18
CA ILE A 13 2.30 2.65 4.43
C ILE A 13 2.76 1.35 5.06
N ASN A 14 3.38 1.43 6.23
CA ASN A 14 3.80 0.24 6.96
C ASN A 14 3.64 0.44 8.47
N TRP A 15 3.77 -0.65 9.21
CA TRP A 15 3.58 -0.67 10.66
C TRP A 15 4.81 -0.19 11.44
N GLY A 16 5.55 0.77 10.89
CA GLY A 16 6.78 1.33 11.46
C GLY A 16 8.02 0.42 11.32
N LYS A 17 7.87 -0.74 10.68
CA LYS A 17 8.97 -1.70 10.47
C LYS A 17 8.99 -2.31 9.06
N LYS A 18 8.65 -1.53 8.03
CA LYS A 18 8.48 -2.02 6.65
C LYS A 18 7.54 -3.23 6.66
N ASP A 19 7.77 -4.23 5.82
CA ASP A 19 6.96 -5.46 5.77
C ASP A 19 7.18 -6.46 6.94
N LYS A 20 7.70 -6.00 8.09
CA LYS A 20 7.84 -6.87 9.27
C LYS A 20 6.78 -6.53 10.31
N ASN A 21 6.18 -7.56 10.90
CA ASN A 21 5.33 -7.38 12.06
C ASN A 21 6.14 -6.76 13.21
N PRO A 22 5.84 -5.55 13.70
CA PRO A 22 6.57 -4.96 14.81
C PRO A 22 6.36 -5.75 16.12
N VAL A 23 5.23 -6.45 16.27
CA VAL A 23 4.89 -7.27 17.45
C VAL A 23 5.89 -8.40 17.66
N ASP A 24 6.53 -8.89 16.59
CA ASP A 24 7.58 -9.90 16.65
C ASP A 24 8.80 -9.50 17.49
N SER A 25 8.97 -8.21 17.76
CA SER A 25 10.07 -7.67 18.56
C SER A 25 9.62 -7.20 19.95
N VAL A 26 8.36 -7.48 20.31
CA VAL A 26 7.79 -7.14 21.61
C VAL A 26 7.95 -8.33 22.56
N HIS A 27 8.38 -8.04 23.78
CA HIS A 27 8.47 -9.03 24.86
C HIS A 27 7.23 -8.92 25.73
N PHE A 28 6.59 -10.05 26.00
CA PHE A 28 5.38 -10.11 26.81
C PHE A 28 5.67 -10.76 28.15
N TYR A 29 4.99 -10.29 29.19
CA TYR A 29 4.97 -10.93 30.50
C TYR A 29 3.53 -11.22 30.91
N SER A 30 3.35 -12.29 31.65
CA SER A 30 2.11 -12.64 32.33
C SER A 30 2.40 -12.78 33.81
N LYS A 31 1.35 -12.73 34.64
CA LYS A 31 1.46 -12.83 36.10
C LYS A 31 2.31 -14.03 36.58
N ASN A 32 2.38 -15.10 35.78
CA ASN A 32 3.04 -16.35 36.15
C ASN A 32 4.20 -16.75 35.23
N LEU A 33 4.48 -16.04 34.12
CA LEU A 33 5.56 -16.39 33.18
C LEU A 33 5.88 -15.25 32.20
N VAL A 34 7.14 -15.16 31.76
CA VAL A 34 7.52 -14.41 30.56
C VAL A 34 7.05 -15.19 29.33
N LEU A 35 6.24 -14.56 28.47
CA LEU A 35 5.71 -15.20 27.26
C LEU A 35 6.58 -14.83 26.06
N THR A 36 7.11 -15.84 25.37
CA THR A 36 7.82 -15.66 24.10
C THR A 36 6.86 -15.65 22.91
N LYS A 37 7.32 -15.05 21.80
CA LYS A 37 6.67 -14.83 20.51
C LYS A 37 5.68 -15.90 20.02
N ASN A 38 5.91 -17.18 20.29
CA ASN A 38 5.06 -18.29 19.86
C ASN A 38 3.71 -18.41 20.59
N PHE A 39 3.46 -17.66 21.66
CA PHE A 39 2.18 -17.77 22.39
C PHE A 39 1.01 -17.16 21.60
N PHE A 40 1.29 -16.17 20.76
CA PHE A 40 0.31 -15.54 19.89
C PHE A 40 0.53 -16.10 18.49
N GLU A 41 0.02 -17.31 18.23
CA GLU A 41 -0.36 -17.65 16.85
C GLU A 41 -1.39 -16.60 16.44
N THR A 42 -0.86 -15.60 15.75
CA THR A 42 -1.51 -14.35 15.41
C THR A 42 -2.83 -14.67 14.74
N SER A 43 -3.93 -14.26 15.40
CA SER A 43 -5.30 -14.38 14.93
C SER A 43 -5.38 -14.40 13.41
N ALA A 44 -6.20 -15.29 12.83
CA ALA A 44 -6.46 -15.33 11.39
C ALA A 44 -6.97 -13.99 10.81
N LEU A 45 -7.35 -13.04 11.68
CA LEU A 45 -7.77 -11.69 11.35
C LEU A 45 -6.61 -10.69 11.19
N LEU A 46 -5.37 -11.07 11.48
CA LEU A 46 -4.23 -10.17 11.35
C LEU A 46 -3.78 -10.02 9.89
N PRO A 47 -3.23 -8.85 9.53
CA PRO A 47 -2.68 -8.64 8.20
C PRO A 47 -1.59 -9.65 7.86
N LYS A 48 -1.58 -10.14 6.62
CA LYS A 48 -0.52 -11.01 6.10
C LYS A 48 0.70 -10.23 5.58
N SER A 49 0.50 -8.97 5.22
CA SER A 49 1.52 -8.00 4.82
C SER A 49 1.50 -6.85 5.82
N PHE A 50 2.67 -6.33 6.17
CA PHE A 50 2.80 -5.18 7.08
C PHE A 50 3.25 -3.92 6.35
N GLU A 51 3.45 -4.01 5.03
CA GLU A 51 3.73 -2.91 4.13
C GLU A 51 2.77 -2.92 2.91
N GLU A 52 2.36 -1.73 2.52
CA GLU A 52 1.56 -1.44 1.33
C GLU A 52 2.16 -0.20 0.63
N ILE A 53 2.11 -0.18 -0.69
CA ILE A 53 2.43 1.02 -1.49
C ILE A 53 1.13 1.60 -2.03
N GLN A 54 0.87 2.87 -1.71
CA GLN A 54 -0.22 3.64 -2.27
C GLN A 54 0.30 4.69 -3.26
N ALA A 55 -0.14 4.59 -4.51
CA ALA A 55 0.18 5.56 -5.55
C ALA A 55 -1.04 6.45 -5.83
N HIS A 56 -0.90 7.74 -5.61
CA HIS A 56 -1.92 8.75 -5.85
C HIS A 56 -1.59 9.53 -7.13
N VAL A 57 -2.51 9.53 -8.09
CA VAL A 57 -2.38 10.32 -9.32
C VAL A 57 -3.23 11.59 -9.19
N ILE A 58 -2.57 12.74 -9.21
CA ILE A 58 -3.16 14.05 -8.98
C ILE A 58 -3.13 14.82 -10.30
N CYS A 59 -4.30 15.29 -10.74
CA CYS A 59 -4.42 16.21 -11.86
C CYS A 59 -4.33 17.65 -11.33
N ARG A 60 -3.30 18.41 -11.74
CA ARG A 60 -3.12 19.82 -11.33
C ARG A 60 -4.19 20.74 -11.96
N ARG A 61 -4.74 20.34 -13.10
CA ARG A 61 -5.84 21.04 -13.75
C ARG A 61 -7.17 20.66 -13.12
N ASN A 62 -8.01 21.67 -12.88
CA ASN A 62 -9.32 21.51 -12.23
C ASN A 62 -10.51 21.65 -13.20
N ASP A 63 -10.28 21.79 -14.50
CA ASP A 63 -11.38 21.82 -15.46
C ASP A 63 -11.98 20.40 -15.65
N PRO A 64 -13.32 20.26 -15.77
CA PRO A 64 -13.97 18.96 -15.86
C PRO A 64 -13.46 18.07 -17.01
N PHE A 65 -13.11 18.70 -18.14
CA PHE A 65 -12.57 18.00 -19.30
C PHE A 65 -11.21 17.39 -18.99
N ALA A 66 -10.27 18.15 -18.42
CA ALA A 66 -8.96 17.64 -18.02
C ALA A 66 -9.07 16.48 -17.02
N ILE A 67 -9.97 16.59 -16.03
CA ILE A 67 -10.20 15.52 -15.04
C ILE A 67 -10.74 14.25 -15.73
N GLN A 68 -11.70 14.39 -16.65
CA GLN A 68 -12.23 13.25 -17.41
C GLN A 68 -11.15 12.57 -18.25
N VAL A 69 -10.31 13.36 -18.93
CA VAL A 69 -9.19 12.84 -19.72
C VAL A 69 -8.16 12.16 -18.81
N ALA A 70 -7.86 12.72 -17.63
CA ALA A 70 -6.91 12.16 -16.67
C ALA A 70 -7.36 10.78 -16.17
N ARG A 71 -8.64 10.66 -15.80
CA ARG A 71 -9.25 9.38 -15.41
C ARG A 71 -9.11 8.34 -16.52
N ARG A 72 -9.49 8.69 -17.76
CA ARG A 72 -9.37 7.77 -18.91
C ARG A 72 -7.93 7.34 -19.19
N CYS A 73 -6.97 8.26 -19.06
CA CYS A 73 -5.55 7.94 -19.20
C CYS A 73 -5.08 6.98 -18.10
N LEU A 74 -5.53 7.19 -16.86
CA LEU A 74 -5.23 6.32 -15.73
C LEU A 74 -5.80 4.91 -15.92
N ASP A 75 -7.06 4.80 -16.33
CA ASP A 75 -7.70 3.52 -16.62
C ASP A 75 -6.95 2.75 -17.72
N LYS A 76 -6.56 3.45 -18.80
CA LYS A 76 -5.74 2.86 -19.88
C LYS A 76 -4.39 2.38 -19.38
N PHE A 77 -3.73 3.16 -18.52
CA PHE A 77 -2.47 2.79 -17.91
C PHE A 77 -2.61 1.52 -17.08
N PHE A 78 -3.57 1.45 -16.15
CA PHE A 78 -3.78 0.25 -15.35
C PHE A 78 -4.14 -0.98 -16.18
N ASN A 79 -5.00 -0.83 -17.19
CA ASN A 79 -5.34 -1.93 -18.09
C ASN A 79 -4.12 -2.46 -18.86
N PHE A 80 -3.24 -1.56 -19.33
CA PHE A 80 -1.98 -1.95 -19.96
C PHE A 80 -1.05 -2.70 -18.98
N PHE A 81 -0.93 -2.21 -17.74
CA PHE A 81 -0.12 -2.86 -16.72
C PHE A 81 -0.67 -4.23 -16.31
N HIS A 82 -1.98 -4.40 -16.19
CA HIS A 82 -2.58 -5.70 -15.88
C HIS A 82 -2.45 -6.70 -17.03
N ALA A 83 -2.64 -6.26 -18.28
CA ALA A 83 -2.51 -7.12 -19.45
C ALA A 83 -1.07 -7.64 -19.64
N ASN A 84 -0.06 -6.81 -19.34
CA ASN A 84 1.34 -7.15 -19.53
C ASN A 84 2.06 -7.62 -18.25
N GLY A 85 1.44 -7.45 -17.08
CA GLY A 85 2.00 -7.79 -15.77
C GLY A 85 1.80 -9.25 -15.34
N ASN A 86 0.88 -9.99 -15.97
CA ASN A 86 0.66 -11.41 -15.72
C ASN A 86 1.72 -12.34 -16.35
N GLY A 87 2.86 -11.78 -16.79
CA GLY A 87 3.99 -12.50 -17.39
C GLY A 87 5.22 -12.62 -16.47
N LYS A 88 5.02 -12.78 -15.16
CA LYS A 88 6.08 -13.14 -14.21
C LYS A 88 5.62 -14.24 -13.28
#